data_AF-A0A8H2S6Q3-F1
#
_entry.id   AF-A0A8H2S6Q3-F1
#
_cell.length_a   1.000
_cell.length_b   1.000
_cell.length_c   1.000
_cell.angle_alpha   90.00
_cell.angle_beta   90.00
_cell.angle_gamma   90.00
#
_symmetry.space_group_name_H-M   'P 1'
#
loop_
_entity.id
_entity.type
_entity.pdbx_description
1 polymer ?
#
loop_
_entity_poly.entity_id
_entity_poly.type
_entity_poly.pdbx_seq_one_letter_code
_entity_poly.pdbx_strand_id
1 'polypeptide(L)'
;MKKLILTIVFSSLSLGFIQYLIAGAYSGVYLIPIFACYFFVPYLIFALPLQYFLNKNPKRFSIVYFIYYLLLSLVANFLIFYAQSIPEYPPLITRPEIYFYSFITAIGYWFWDSIFSQKKRL
;
A
#
# COMPACT_ATOMS: atom_id res chain seq x y z
N MET A 1 14.65 -8.58 -9.75
CA MET A 1 13.62 -7.81 -10.48
C MET A 1 12.28 -8.53 -10.61
N LYS A 2 12.20 -9.72 -11.22
CA LYS A 2 10.91 -10.44 -11.42
C LYS A 2 10.02 -10.56 -10.17
N LYS A 3 10.61 -10.87 -9.00
CA LYS A 3 9.89 -10.99 -7.71
C LYS A 3 9.28 -9.67 -7.23
N LEU A 4 10.02 -8.56 -7.38
CA LEU A 4 9.54 -7.22 -7.00
C LEU A 4 8.38 -6.79 -7.89
N ILE A 5 8.47 -7.03 -9.20
CA ILE A 5 7.41 -6.73 -10.16
C ILE A 5 6.13 -7.49 -9.80
N LEU A 6 6.24 -8.78 -9.46
CA LEU A 6 5.09 -9.56 -8.98
C LEU A 6 4.50 -8.96 -7.69
N THR A 7 5.34 -8.58 -6.72
CA THR A 7 4.83 -7.92 -5.50
C THR A 7 4.06 -6.65 -5.84
N ILE A 8 4.61 -5.78 -6.70
CA ILE A 8 3.97 -4.51 -7.08
C ILE A 8 2.60 -4.76 -7.73
N VAL A 9 2.55 -5.65 -8.74
CA VAL A 9 1.33 -5.93 -9.51
C VAL A 9 0.24 -6.52 -8.62
N PHE A 10 0.56 -7.56 -7.83
CA PHE A 10 -0.43 -8.19 -6.96
C PHE A 10 -0.88 -7.27 -5.82
N SER A 11 0.03 -6.49 -5.24
CA SER A 11 -0.34 -5.50 -4.22
C SER A 11 -1.30 -4.46 -4.76
N SER A 12 -0.93 -3.84 -5.87
CA SER A 12 -1.71 -2.74 -6.46
C SER A 12 -3.07 -3.22 -6.94
N LEU A 13 -3.15 -4.39 -7.59
CA LEU A 13 -4.41 -4.99 -8.04
C LEU A 13 -5.31 -5.39 -6.86
N SER A 14 -4.76 -6.03 -5.83
CA SER A 14 -5.56 -6.42 -4.65
C SER A 14 -6.11 -5.21 -3.91
N LEU A 15 -5.30 -4.16 -3.72
CA LEU A 15 -5.76 -2.90 -3.10
C LEU A 15 -6.75 -2.15 -3.99
N GLY A 16 -6.55 -2.13 -5.30
CA GLY A 16 -7.50 -1.57 -6.26
C GLY A 16 -8.85 -2.27 -6.22
N PHE A 17 -8.85 -3.60 -6.08
CA PHE A 17 -10.06 -4.39 -5.89
C PHE A 17 -10.73 -4.12 -4.54
N ILE A 18 -9.97 -4.02 -3.45
CA ILE A 18 -10.51 -3.64 -2.13
C ILE A 18 -11.16 -2.25 -2.19
N GLN A 19 -10.52 -1.28 -2.83
CA GLN A 19 -11.08 0.06 -3.03
C GLN A 19 -12.35 0.05 -3.88
N TYR A 20 -12.38 -0.77 -4.93
CA TYR A 20 -13.59 -0.98 -5.73
C TYR A 20 -14.78 -1.46 -4.90
N LEU A 21 -14.55 -2.41 -3.99
CA LEU A 21 -15.58 -2.90 -3.07
C LEU A 21 -16.01 -1.82 -2.07
N ILE A 22 -15.06 -1.08 -1.47
CA ILE A 22 -15.34 0.01 -0.54
C ILE A 22 -16.16 1.12 -1.21
N ALA A 23 -15.82 1.48 -2.44
CA ALA A 23 -16.51 2.52 -3.21
C ALA A 23 -17.93 2.10 -3.65
N GLY A 24 -18.29 0.82 -3.52
CA GLY A 24 -19.59 0.30 -3.97
C GLY A 24 -19.81 0.42 -5.48
N ALA A 25 -18.74 0.51 -6.27
CA ALA A 25 -18.78 0.86 -7.69
C ALA A 25 -19.14 -0.35 -8.60
N TYR A 26 -20.10 -1.19 -8.18
CA TYR A 26 -20.35 -2.52 -8.75
C TYR A 26 -20.70 -2.54 -10.25
N SER A 27 -21.14 -1.42 -10.81
CA SER A 27 -21.44 -1.25 -12.23
C SER A 27 -20.21 -0.94 -13.10
N GLY A 28 -19.07 -0.62 -12.50
CA GLY A 28 -17.88 -0.09 -13.18
C GLY A 28 -16.63 -0.93 -12.95
N VAL A 29 -16.61 -2.20 -13.38
CA VAL A 29 -15.46 -3.12 -13.23
C VAL A 29 -14.15 -2.52 -13.79
N TYR A 30 -14.26 -1.65 -14.81
CA TYR A 30 -13.13 -0.92 -15.39
C TYR A 30 -12.45 0.05 -14.41
N LEU A 31 -13.04 0.34 -13.25
CA LEU A 31 -12.46 1.17 -12.19
C LEU A 31 -11.40 0.43 -11.37
N ILE A 32 -11.39 -0.91 -11.37
CA ILE A 32 -10.38 -1.70 -10.64
C ILE A 32 -8.95 -1.34 -11.07
N PRO A 33 -8.58 -1.34 -12.37
CA PRO A 33 -7.23 -0.94 -12.79
C PRO A 33 -6.94 0.54 -12.47
N ILE A 34 -7.94 1.42 -12.49
CA ILE A 34 -7.78 2.84 -12.14
C ILE A 34 -7.41 2.98 -10.66
N PHE A 35 -8.14 2.30 -9.77
CA PHE A 35 -7.79 2.25 -8.35
C PHE A 35 -6.45 1.55 -8.11
N ALA A 36 -6.12 0.51 -8.87
CA ALA A 36 -4.81 -0.13 -8.77
C ALA A 36 -3.67 0.84 -9.10
N CYS A 37 -3.82 1.69 -10.12
CA CYS A 37 -2.86 2.74 -10.45
C CYS A 37 -2.69 3.75 -9.30
N TYR A 38 -3.78 4.08 -8.58
CA TYR A 38 -3.71 4.94 -7.40
C TYR A 38 -2.81 4.35 -6.30
N PHE A 39 -2.89 3.04 -6.03
CA PHE A 39 -2.01 2.38 -5.05
C PHE A 39 -0.61 2.05 -5.57
N PHE A 40 -0.43 2.04 -6.89
CA PHE A 40 0.86 1.78 -7.52
C PHE A 40 1.86 2.92 -7.28
N VAL A 41 1.43 4.18 -7.36
CA VAL A 41 2.33 5.34 -7.20
C VAL A 41 2.96 5.41 -5.80
N PRO A 42 2.18 5.37 -4.70
CA PRO A 42 2.75 5.34 -3.34
C PRO A 42 3.61 4.09 -3.10
N TYR A 43 3.29 2.97 -3.73
CA TYR A 43 4.15 1.78 -3.67
C TYR A 43 5.55 2.11 -4.19
N LEU A 44 5.67 2.70 -5.39
CA LEU A 44 6.96 2.98 -6.00
C LEU A 44 7.81 3.95 -5.16
N ILE A 45 7.18 4.93 -4.53
CA ILE A 45 7.88 5.98 -3.78
C ILE A 45 8.28 5.49 -2.37
N PHE A 46 7.38 4.78 -1.68
CA PHE A 46 7.56 4.43 -0.27
C PHE A 46 7.85 2.94 -0.06
N ALA A 47 7.00 2.07 -0.61
CA ALA A 47 7.09 0.63 -0.35
C ALA A 47 8.30 -0.02 -1.05
N LEU A 48 8.63 0.39 -2.28
CA LEU A 48 9.71 -0.20 -3.06
C LEU A 48 11.11 0.06 -2.46
N PRO A 49 11.47 1.29 -2.03
CA PRO A 49 12.72 1.50 -1.31
C PRO A 49 12.79 0.71 -0.01
N LEU A 50 11.71 0.71 0.79
CA LEU A 50 11.65 -0.08 2.02
C LEU A 50 11.87 -1.56 1.75
N GLN A 51 11.18 -2.09 0.75
CA GLN A 51 11.29 -3.47 0.31
C GLN A 51 12.73 -3.82 -0.10
N TYR A 52 13.42 -2.92 -0.80
CA TYR A 52 14.83 -3.11 -1.16
C TYR A 52 15.74 -3.21 0.08
N PHE A 53 15.50 -2.40 1.12
CA PHE A 53 16.26 -2.47 2.37
C PHE A 53 15.94 -3.71 3.21
N LEU A 54 14.65 -4.02 3.42
CA LEU A 54 14.22 -5.13 4.26
C LEU A 54 14.59 -6.49 3.67
N ASN A 55 14.54 -6.65 2.34
CA ASN A 55 14.89 -7.91 1.69
C ASN A 55 16.39 -8.25 1.75
N LYS A 56 17.25 -7.37 2.27
CA LYS A 56 18.65 -7.70 2.58
C LYS A 56 18.76 -8.75 3.68
N ASN A 57 17.81 -8.77 4.62
CA ASN A 57 17.75 -9.74 5.73
C ASN A 57 16.37 -10.40 5.78
N PRO A 58 16.06 -11.32 4.85
CA PRO A 58 14.68 -11.68 4.60
C PRO A 58 14.00 -12.37 5.79
N LYS A 59 12.87 -11.79 6.24
CA LYS A 59 12.03 -12.28 7.34
C LYS A 59 10.57 -12.29 6.91
N ARG A 60 10.10 -13.43 6.38
CA ARG A 60 8.71 -13.60 5.95
C ARG A 60 7.74 -13.38 7.11
N PHE A 61 6.65 -12.64 6.83
CA PHE A 61 5.58 -12.38 7.78
C PHE A 61 6.06 -11.83 9.14
N SER A 62 7.17 -11.07 9.12
CA SER A 62 7.66 -10.41 10.32
C SER A 62 6.75 -9.26 10.71
N ILE A 63 6.25 -9.27 11.94
CA ILE A 63 5.48 -8.18 12.54
C ILE A 63 6.31 -6.89 12.59
N VAL A 64 7.64 -7.01 12.82
CA VAL A 64 8.55 -5.85 12.78
C VAL A 64 8.57 -5.23 11.39
N TYR A 65 8.55 -6.05 10.33
CA TYR A 65 8.49 -5.53 8.95
C TYR A 65 7.12 -4.90 8.65
N PHE A 66 6.04 -5.49 9.16
CA PHE A 66 4.71 -4.90 9.08
C PHE A 66 4.67 -3.49 9.70
N ILE A 67 5.29 -3.28 10.86
CA ILE A 67 5.36 -1.95 11.51
C ILE A 67 6.06 -0.94 10.59
N TYR A 68 7.15 -1.31 9.91
CA TYR A 68 7.79 -0.40 8.95
C TYR A 68 6.89 -0.06 7.76
N TYR A 69 6.19 -1.05 7.21
CA TYR A 69 5.18 -0.81 6.17
C TYR A 69 4.06 0.10 6.67
N LEU A 70 3.59 -0.09 7.89
CA LEU A 70 2.55 0.73 8.52
C LEU A 70 2.98 2.19 8.66
N LEU A 71 4.20 2.44 9.17
CA LEU A 71 4.72 3.79 9.33
C LEU A 71 4.85 4.52 7.97
N LEU A 72 5.38 3.84 6.95
CA LEU A 72 5.50 4.46 5.62
C LEU A 72 4.15 4.65 4.93
N SER A 73 3.22 3.70 5.08
CA SER A 73 1.85 3.87 4.58
C SER A 73 1.15 5.04 5.27
N LEU A 74 1.40 5.26 6.56
CA LEU A 74 0.86 6.40 7.29
C LEU A 74 1.39 7.72 6.73
N VAL A 75 2.71 7.84 6.57
CA VAL A 75 3.32 9.02 5.93
C VAL A 75 2.76 9.25 4.53
N ALA A 76 2.66 8.20 3.71
CA ALA A 76 2.15 8.30 2.34
C ALA A 76 0.70 8.80 2.30
N ASN A 77 -0.19 8.23 3.12
CA ASN A 77 -1.59 8.64 3.14
C ASN A 77 -1.76 10.05 3.73
N PHE A 78 -0.99 10.43 4.76
CA PHE A 78 -0.99 11.81 5.25
C PHE A 78 -0.62 12.80 4.15
N LEU A 79 0.40 12.50 3.33
CA LEU A 79 0.80 13.35 2.22
C LEU A 79 -0.26 13.43 1.11
N ILE A 80 -0.89 12.30 0.77
CA ILE A 80 -1.94 12.27 -0.25
C ILE A 80 -3.17 13.06 0.20
N PHE A 81 -3.65 12.82 1.43
CA PHE A 81 -4.80 13.54 1.97
C PHE A 81 -4.49 15.02 2.22
N TYR A 82 -3.24 15.37 2.58
CA TYR A 82 -2.80 16.76 2.63
C TYR A 82 -2.90 17.42 1.27
N ALA A 83 -2.38 16.78 0.21
CA ALA A 83 -2.45 17.31 -1.16
C ALA A 83 -3.88 17.45 -1.70
N GLN A 84 -4.82 16.65 -1.20
CA GLN A 84 -6.24 16.69 -1.54
C GLN A 84 -7.08 17.59 -0.63
N SER A 85 -6.48 18.18 0.42
CA SER A 85 -7.25 18.96 1.40
C SER A 85 -7.59 20.34 0.86
N ILE A 86 -8.86 20.72 1.06
CA ILE A 86 -9.38 22.07 0.86
C ILE A 86 -9.71 22.71 2.21
N PRO A 87 -9.83 24.05 2.31
CA PRO A 87 -10.02 24.76 3.59
C PRO A 87 -11.22 24.27 4.42
N GLU A 88 -12.24 23.71 3.77
CA GLU A 88 -13.47 23.21 4.39
C GLU A 88 -13.29 21.85 5.09
N TYR A 89 -12.21 21.13 4.81
CA TYR A 89 -12.01 19.80 5.38
C TYR A 89 -11.47 19.87 6.81
N PRO A 90 -11.87 18.91 7.68
CA PRO A 90 -11.37 18.86 9.05
C PRO A 90 -9.85 18.67 9.10
N PRO A 91 -9.19 19.00 10.23
CA PRO A 91 -7.75 18.76 10.40
C PRO A 91 -7.36 17.32 10.04
N LEU A 92 -6.22 17.13 9.36
CA LEU A 92 -5.79 15.80 8.88
C LEU A 92 -5.78 14.74 9.97
N ILE A 93 -5.28 15.09 11.16
CA ILE A 93 -5.11 14.13 12.25
C ILE A 93 -6.45 13.58 12.77
N THR A 94 -7.56 14.28 12.55
CA THR A 94 -8.90 13.84 12.97
C THR A 94 -9.62 13.02 11.90
N ARG A 95 -9.01 12.80 10.73
CA ARG A 95 -9.64 12.07 9.62
C ARG A 95 -9.43 10.56 9.76
N PRO A 96 -10.47 9.77 10.10
CA PRO A 96 -10.33 8.33 10.30
C PRO A 96 -9.91 7.59 9.02
N GLU A 97 -10.24 8.14 7.85
CA GLU A 97 -9.93 7.56 6.54
C GLU A 97 -8.42 7.40 6.36
N ILE A 98 -7.62 8.36 6.82
CA ILE A 98 -6.16 8.32 6.71
C ILE A 98 -5.62 7.06 7.41
N TYR A 99 -6.06 6.80 8.64
CA TYR A 99 -5.59 5.65 9.42
C TYR A 99 -6.09 4.33 8.82
N PHE A 100 -7.34 4.29 8.37
CA PHE A 100 -7.92 3.11 7.72
C PHE A 100 -7.14 2.74 6.45
N TYR A 101 -6.95 3.70 5.53
CA TYR A 101 -6.20 3.46 4.30
C TYR A 101 -4.72 3.14 4.56
N SER A 102 -4.11 3.76 5.57
CA SER A 102 -2.74 3.43 5.98
C SER A 102 -2.62 1.98 6.42
N PHE A 103 -3.57 1.49 7.22
CA PHE A 103 -3.57 0.12 7.69
C PHE A 103 -3.78 -0.89 6.57
N ILE A 104 -4.79 -0.67 5.71
CA ILE A 104 -5.10 -1.57 4.58
C ILE A 104 -3.94 -1.63 3.58
N THR A 105 -3.35 -0.48 3.22
CA THR A 105 -2.21 -0.44 2.31
C THR A 105 -0.97 -1.12 2.90
N ALA A 106 -0.71 -0.93 4.19
CA ALA A 106 0.38 -1.59 4.89
C ALA A 106 0.22 -3.12 4.87
N ILE A 107 -0.99 -3.62 5.14
CA ILE A 107 -1.29 -5.06 5.03
C ILE A 107 -1.01 -5.55 3.61
N GLY A 108 -1.54 -4.87 2.59
CA GLY A 108 -1.37 -5.27 1.20
C GLY A 108 0.11 -5.37 0.81
N TYR A 109 0.88 -4.31 1.05
CA TYR A 109 2.30 -4.26 0.68
C TYR A 109 3.14 -5.29 1.43
N TRP A 110 2.98 -5.38 2.76
CA TRP A 110 3.71 -6.32 3.59
C TRP A 110 3.38 -7.79 3.26
N PHE A 111 2.11 -8.10 3.03
CA PHE A 111 1.65 -9.45 2.74
C PHE A 111 2.26 -9.98 1.44
N TRP A 112 2.16 -9.21 0.35
CA TRP A 112 2.70 -9.63 -0.94
C TRP A 112 4.24 -9.60 -0.98
N ASP A 113 4.90 -8.69 -0.24
CA ASP A 113 6.36 -8.72 -0.08
C ASP A 113 6.81 -10.02 0.60
N SER A 114 6.10 -10.40 1.67
CA SER A 114 6.34 -11.63 2.42
C SER A 114 6.20 -12.90 1.55
N ILE A 115 5.25 -12.91 0.61
CA ILE A 115 5.01 -14.04 -0.30
C ILE A 115 6.10 -14.13 -1.38
N PHE A 116 6.33 -13.04 -2.11
CA PHE A 116 7.10 -13.09 -3.35
C PHE A 116 8.58 -12.77 -3.18
N SER A 117 8.91 -11.78 -2.35
CA SER A 117 10.21 -11.11 -2.37
C SER A 117 11.08 -11.47 -1.16
N GLN A 118 10.49 -11.72 0.00
CA GLN A 118 11.16 -12.17 1.23
C GLN A 118 11.57 -13.66 1.18
N LYS A 119 12.34 -14.09 0.18
CA LYS A 119 12.86 -15.48 0.09
C LYS A 119 14.34 -15.50 0.49
N LYS A 120 14.68 -16.30 1.52
CA LYS A 120 16.08 -16.65 1.79
C LYS A 120 16.67 -17.26 0.51
N ARG A 121 17.84 -16.78 0.08
CA ARG A 121 18.69 -17.56 -0.82
C ARG A 121 19.15 -18.76 0.01
N LEU A 122 18.65 -19.94 -0.34
CA LEU A 122 19.29 -21.20 0.05
C LEU A 122 20.64 -21.28 -0.69
#